data_AF-A0A8C4XZ60-F1
#
_entry.id   AF-A0A8C4XZ60-F1
#
_cell.length_a   1.000
_cell.length_b   1.000
_cell.length_c   1.000
_cell.angle_alpha   90.00
_cell.angle_beta   90.00
_cell.angle_gamma   90.00
#
_symmetry.space_group_name_H-M   'P 1'
#
loop_
_entity.id
_entity.type
_entity.pdbx_description
1 polymer ?
#
loop_
_entity_poly.entity_id
_entity_poly.type
_entity_poly.pdbx_seq_one_letter_code
_entity_poly.pdbx_strand_id
1 'polypeptide(L)'
;MKVLVALLLLVQLLSCKVVPFDPFQPLHPRFLDCDDPESEEAAAIAVDYINAHHHHGYKYALNSIEKIKVLRRRPTGEIFDLELDLLETVCHIVNPLPVENCTVRPLTHHVSV
;
A
#
# COMPACT_ATOMS: atom_id res chain seq x y z
N MET A 1 45.65 -4.05 -33.09
CA MET A 1 44.53 -3.09 -32.90
C MET A 1 43.16 -3.76 -32.94
N LYS A 2 42.82 -4.55 -33.98
CA LYS A 2 41.51 -5.22 -34.11
C LYS A 2 41.17 -6.21 -32.98
N VAL A 3 42.16 -6.97 -32.51
CA VAL A 3 41.98 -7.97 -31.43
C VAL A 3 41.66 -7.32 -30.09
N LEU A 4 42.26 -6.17 -29.78
CA LEU A 4 41.99 -5.40 -28.56
C LEU A 4 40.56 -4.83 -28.57
N VAL A 5 40.11 -4.35 -29.73
CA VAL A 5 38.73 -3.86 -29.90
C VAL A 5 37.73 -5.01 -29.72
N ALA A 6 38.01 -6.19 -30.28
CA ALA A 6 37.16 -7.36 -30.10
C ALA A 6 37.07 -7.83 -28.64
N LEU A 7 38.20 -7.83 -27.92
CA LEU A 7 38.25 -8.16 -26.50
C LEU A 7 37.46 -7.16 -25.64
N LEU A 8 37.58 -5.86 -25.92
CA LEU A 8 36.81 -4.82 -25.21
C LEU A 8 35.30 -4.98 -25.43
N LEU A 9 34.87 -5.28 -26.67
CA LEU A 9 33.45 -5.51 -26.97
C LEU A 9 32.90 -6.75 -26.26
N LEU A 10 33.67 -7.84 -26.20
CA LEU A 10 33.30 -9.05 -25.47
C LEU A 10 33.15 -8.80 -23.96
N VAL A 11 34.02 -7.98 -23.36
CA VAL A 11 33.93 -7.61 -21.93
C VAL A 11 32.68 -6.77 -21.65
N GLN A 12 32.30 -5.86 -22.54
CA GLN A 12 31.05 -5.08 -22.40
C GLN A 12 29.81 -5.96 -22.49
N LEU A 13 29.80 -6.94 -23.41
CA LEU A 13 28.72 -7.92 -23.53
C LEU A 13 28.63 -8.86 -22.32
N LEU A 14 29.76 -9.27 -21.75
CA LEU A 14 29.79 -10.09 -20.52
C LEU A 14 29.38 -9.30 -19.27
N SER A 15 29.53 -7.97 -19.31
CA SER A 15 29.17 -7.05 -18.23
C SER A 15 27.76 -6.48 -18.38
N CYS A 16 26.99 -6.89 -19.40
CA CYS A 16 25.53 -6.73 -19.42
C CYS A 16 24.91 -7.60 -18.33
N LYS A 17 25.12 -7.22 -17.07
CA LYS A 17 24.14 -7.46 -16.02
C LYS A 17 22.91 -6.73 -16.52
N VAL A 18 21.93 -7.47 -17.03
CA VAL A 18 20.55 -7.00 -17.03
C VAL A 18 20.26 -6.78 -15.56
N VAL A 19 20.55 -5.59 -15.04
CA VAL A 19 19.92 -5.13 -13.80
C VAL A 19 18.46 -5.18 -14.21
N PRO A 20 17.63 -6.07 -13.64
CA PRO A 20 16.20 -5.98 -13.89
C PRO A 20 15.85 -4.53 -13.58
N PHE A 21 15.47 -3.79 -14.62
CA PHE A 21 14.86 -2.49 -14.44
C PHE A 21 13.53 -2.83 -13.80
N ASP A 22 13.55 -2.95 -12.49
CA ASP A 22 12.35 -3.05 -11.70
C ASP A 22 11.90 -1.60 -11.47
N PRO A 23 10.90 -1.09 -12.21
CA PRO A 23 10.35 0.23 -11.96
C PRO A 23 9.76 0.36 -10.55
N PHE A 24 9.65 -0.75 -9.81
CA PHE A 24 9.20 -0.82 -8.43
C PHE A 24 10.31 -0.98 -7.40
N GLN A 25 11.61 -1.03 -7.75
CA GLN A 25 12.67 -1.00 -6.74
C GLN A 25 12.75 0.40 -6.12
N PRO A 26 12.20 0.61 -4.91
CA PRO A 26 12.12 1.93 -4.33
C PRO A 26 13.52 2.28 -3.84
N LEU A 27 14.04 3.40 -4.31
CA LEU A 27 15.23 4.00 -3.73
C LEU A 27 14.90 4.43 -2.30
N HIS A 28 15.24 3.59 -1.33
CA HIS A 28 15.04 3.77 0.11
C HIS A 28 13.59 4.08 0.53
N PRO A 29 12.89 3.13 1.18
CA PRO A 29 11.58 3.42 1.75
C PRO A 29 11.68 4.51 2.82
N ARG A 30 10.75 5.47 2.80
CA ARG A 30 10.50 6.39 3.91
C ARG A 30 9.41 5.78 4.79
N PHE A 31 9.62 5.77 6.09
CA PHE A 31 8.61 5.36 7.05
C PHE A 31 8.03 6.60 7.70
N LEU A 32 6.71 6.61 7.85
CA LEU A 32 5.98 7.68 8.53
C LEU A 32 5.56 7.20 9.92
N ASP A 33 5.48 8.13 10.86
CA ASP A 33 4.85 7.88 12.16
C ASP A 33 3.35 7.70 11.96
N CYS A 34 2.71 6.83 12.75
CA CYS A 34 1.29 6.52 12.61
C CYS A 34 0.39 7.74 12.86
N ASP A 35 0.82 8.65 13.73
CA ASP A 35 0.11 9.89 14.08
C ASP A 35 0.50 11.09 13.18
N ASP A 36 1.25 10.83 12.10
CA ASP A 36 1.59 11.89 11.14
C ASP A 36 0.33 12.29 10.33
N PRO A 37 0.09 13.58 10.06
CA PRO A 37 -1.07 13.99 9.27
C PRO A 37 -1.10 13.38 7.85
N GLU A 38 0.06 13.15 7.24
CA GLU A 38 0.17 12.45 5.94
C GLU A 38 -0.25 10.98 6.07
N SER A 39 0.06 10.36 7.22
CA SER A 39 -0.34 9.00 7.56
C SER A 39 -1.86 8.86 7.69
N GLU A 40 -2.50 9.79 8.41
CA GLU A 40 -3.95 9.83 8.58
C GLU A 40 -4.68 10.04 7.24
N GLU A 41 -4.18 10.95 6.40
CA GLU A 41 -4.76 11.21 5.08
C GLU A 41 -4.65 9.98 4.17
N ALA A 42 -3.49 9.32 4.14
CA ALA A 42 -3.30 8.11 3.35
C ALA A 42 -4.21 6.96 3.82
N ALA A 43 -4.39 6.81 5.13
CA ALA A 43 -5.31 5.83 5.71
C ALA A 43 -6.77 6.12 5.35
N ALA A 44 -7.19 7.39 5.41
CA ALA A 44 -8.55 7.80 5.04
C ALA A 44 -8.86 7.45 3.57
N ILE A 45 -7.95 7.79 2.65
CA ILE A 45 -8.08 7.45 1.21
C ILE A 45 -8.18 5.93 1.01
N ALA A 46 -7.37 5.15 1.73
CA ALA A 46 -7.39 3.70 1.63
C ALA A 46 -8.71 3.10 2.14
N VAL A 47 -9.22 3.57 3.28
CA VAL A 47 -10.50 3.11 3.85
C VAL A 47 -11.68 3.48 2.94
N ASP A 48 -11.69 4.68 2.38
CA ASP A 48 -12.70 5.10 1.40
C ASP A 48 -12.67 4.20 0.16
N TYR A 49 -11.48 3.92 -0.37
CA TYR A 49 -11.31 3.02 -1.51
C TYR A 49 -11.82 1.61 -1.19
N ILE A 50 -11.46 1.07 -0.02
CA ILE A 50 -11.93 -0.25 0.44
C ILE A 50 -13.45 -0.28 0.52
N ASN A 51 -14.08 0.70 1.16
CA ASN A 51 -15.54 0.77 1.30
C ASN A 51 -16.27 0.97 -0.03
N ALA A 52 -15.67 1.65 -1.00
CA ALA A 52 -16.23 1.84 -2.34
C ALA A 52 -16.15 0.58 -3.22
N HIS A 53 -15.15 -0.28 -2.99
CA HIS A 53 -14.89 -1.47 -3.82
C HIS A 53 -15.22 -2.79 -3.12
N HIS A 54 -15.59 -2.75 -1.85
CA HIS A 54 -16.07 -3.92 -1.12
C HIS A 54 -17.52 -4.24 -1.54
N HIS A 55 -17.72 -5.41 -2.13
CA HIS A 55 -19.00 -5.77 -2.78
C HIS A 55 -19.96 -6.60 -1.93
N HIS A 56 -19.64 -6.88 -0.66
CA HIS A 56 -20.47 -7.70 0.21
C HIS A 56 -20.35 -7.25 1.67
N GLY A 57 -21.18 -7.79 2.56
CA GLY A 57 -21.07 -7.53 4.00
C GLY A 57 -21.28 -6.07 4.38
N TYR A 58 -20.45 -5.60 5.30
CA TYR A 58 -20.63 -4.32 5.97
C TYR A 58 -19.46 -3.37 5.68
N LYS A 59 -19.68 -2.08 5.93
CA LYS A 59 -18.64 -1.05 5.80
C LYS A 59 -17.62 -1.19 6.91
N TYR A 60 -16.39 -0.78 6.64
CA TYR A 60 -15.26 -0.83 7.56
C TYR A 60 -14.91 0.57 8.07
N ALA A 61 -14.73 0.70 9.38
CA ALA A 61 -14.13 1.87 10.01
C ALA A 61 -12.66 1.59 10.34
N LEU A 62 -11.83 2.63 10.32
CA LEU A 62 -10.44 2.56 10.75
C LEU A 62 -10.35 2.35 12.26
N ASN A 63 -9.53 1.41 12.72
CA ASN A 63 -9.23 1.20 14.14
C ASN A 63 -7.84 1.73 14.52
N SER A 64 -6.82 1.27 13.79
CA SER A 64 -5.44 1.70 14.01
C SER A 64 -4.63 1.66 12.71
N ILE A 65 -3.62 2.51 12.66
CA ILE A 65 -2.59 2.53 11.63
C ILE A 65 -1.37 1.83 12.23
N GLU A 66 -1.00 0.67 11.68
CA GLU A 66 0.10 -0.12 12.22
C GLU A 66 1.44 0.24 11.57
N LYS A 67 1.41 0.54 10.27
CA LYS A 67 2.62 0.83 9.51
C LYS A 67 2.35 1.59 8.23
N ILE A 68 3.20 2.58 7.95
CA ILE A 68 3.15 3.33 6.71
C ILE A 68 4.55 3.41 6.10
N LYS A 69 4.63 2.92 4.86
CA LYS A 69 5.87 2.85 4.09
C LYS A 69 5.66 3.52 2.74
N VAL A 70 6.38 4.61 2.53
CA VAL A 70 6.33 5.39 1.30
C VAL A 70 7.48 4.98 0.39
N LEU A 71 7.13 4.53 -0.81
CA LEU A 71 8.04 4.06 -1.84
C LEU A 71 8.06 5.06 -2.98
N ARG A 72 9.22 5.63 -3.31
CA ARG A 72 9.35 6.48 -4.49
C ARG A 72 9.21 5.66 -5.76
N ARG A 73 8.23 6.02 -6.60
CA ARG A 73 8.00 5.44 -7.92
C ARG A 73 8.71 6.26 -8.99
N ARG A 74 9.45 5.60 -9.90
CA ARG A 74 10.04 6.27 -11.07
C ARG A 74 9.03 6.34 -12.23
N PRO A 75 9.07 7.38 -13.08
CA PRO A 75 9.96 8.56 -13.04
C PRO A 75 9.53 9.60 -11.99
N THR A 76 8.25 9.61 -11.61
CA THR A 76 7.67 10.48 -10.57
C THR A 76 6.55 9.74 -9.85
N GLY A 77 6.25 10.18 -8.63
CA GLY A 77 5.17 9.66 -7.79
C GLY A 77 5.66 8.84 -6.60
N GLU A 78 4.72 8.52 -5.72
CA GLU A 78 4.95 7.75 -4.51
C GLU A 78 3.90 6.64 -4.42
N ILE A 79 4.27 5.53 -3.81
CA ILE A 79 3.38 4.41 -3.49
C ILE A 79 3.36 4.32 -1.97
N PHE A 80 2.16 4.39 -1.40
CA PHE A 80 1.94 4.19 0.02
C PHE A 80 1.58 2.72 0.25
N ASP A 81 2.44 2.03 0.98
CA ASP A 81 2.26 0.67 1.45
C ASP A 81 1.81 0.76 2.91
N LEU A 82 0.53 0.47 3.15
CA LEU A 82 -0.18 0.71 4.41
C LEU A 82 -0.58 -0.61 5.07
N GLU A 83 -0.38 -0.70 6.37
CA GLU A 83 -0.91 -1.75 7.24
C GLU A 83 -1.93 -1.12 8.18
N LEU A 84 -3.20 -1.47 8.00
CA LEU A 84 -4.34 -0.88 8.69
C LEU A 84 -5.17 -1.97 9.35
N ASP A 85 -5.54 -1.76 10.61
CA ASP A 85 -6.55 -2.55 11.29
C ASP A 85 -7.92 -1.91 11.09
N LEU A 86 -8.86 -2.71 10.59
CA LEU A 86 -10.21 -2.27 10.25
C LEU A 86 -11.24 -3.01 11.11
N LEU A 87 -12.29 -2.29 11.50
CA LEU A 87 -13.41 -2.84 12.23
C LEU A 87 -14.67 -2.82 11.37
N GLU A 88 -15.40 -3.93 11.38
CA GLU A 88 -16.71 -4.01 10.74
C GLU A 88 -17.71 -3.10 11.45
N THR A 89 -18.51 -2.37 10.69
CA THR A 89 -19.62 -1.55 11.21
C THR A 89 -20.95 -2.29 11.11
N VAL A 90 -22.00 -1.73 11.70
CA VAL A 90 -23.37 -2.27 11.52
C VAL A 90 -24.00 -1.90 10.18
N CYS A 91 -23.37 -1.00 9.41
CA CYS A 91 -23.89 -0.54 8.12
C CYS A 91 -23.53 -1.52 7.01
N HIS A 92 -24.53 -2.10 6.36
CA HIS A 92 -24.31 -2.87 5.14
C HIS A 92 -23.73 -1.98 4.03
N ILE A 93 -22.95 -2.54 3.09
CA ILE A 93 -22.33 -1.77 1.99
C ILE A 93 -23.33 -0.95 1.14
N VAL A 94 -24.58 -1.42 1.02
CA VAL A 94 -25.66 -0.76 0.28
C VAL A 94 -26.33 0.39 1.05
N ASN A 95 -26.02 0.55 2.34
CA ASN A 95 -26.57 1.60 3.17
C ASN A 95 -26.02 2.96 2.69
N PRO A 96 -26.89 3.96 2.41
CA PRO A 96 -26.44 5.28 1.94
C PRO A 96 -25.71 6.10 3.02
N LEU A 97 -25.77 5.71 4.30
CA LEU A 97 -25.07 6.40 5.37
C LEU A 97 -23.55 6.40 5.13
N PRO A 98 -22.87 7.56 5.26
CA PRO A 98 -21.41 7.60 5.20
C PRO A 98 -20.81 6.79 6.37
N VAL A 99 -19.62 6.23 6.16
CA VAL A 99 -19.00 5.30 7.12
C VAL A 99 -18.71 5.96 8.47
N GLU A 100 -18.38 7.26 8.48
CA GLU A 100 -18.19 8.06 9.70
C GLU A 100 -19.40 8.09 10.63
N ASN A 101 -20.60 7.89 10.08
CA ASN A 101 -21.84 7.88 10.85
C ASN A 101 -22.32 6.46 11.19
N CYS A 102 -21.55 5.44 10.83
CA CYS A 102 -21.86 4.04 11.09
C CYS A 102 -21.20 3.59 12.39
N THR A 103 -21.98 3.00 13.29
CA THR A 103 -21.42 2.49 14.53
C THR A 103 -20.63 1.20 14.27
N VAL A 104 -19.48 1.09 14.93
CA VAL A 104 -18.69 -0.14 14.93
C VAL A 104 -19.52 -1.29 15.51
N ARG A 105 -19.50 -2.43 14.84
CA ARG A 105 -20.19 -3.65 15.29
C ARG A 105 -19.52 -4.12 16.59
N PRO A 106 -20.26 -4.31 17.69
CA PRO A 106 -19.68 -4.82 18.93
C PRO A 106 -19.09 -6.20 18.70
N LEU A 107 -17.88 -6.43 19.25
CA LEU A 107 -17.31 -7.77 19.38
C LEU A 107 -18.09 -8.53 20.46
N THR A 108 -19.30 -8.97 20.15
CA THR A 108 -20.00 -9.94 21.00
C THR A 108 -19.23 -11.25 20.88
N HIS A 109 -18.67 -11.73 22.00
CA HIS A 109 -17.94 -13.00 22.10
C HIS A 109 -18.49 -14.04 21.13
N HIS A 110 -17.81 -14.23 19.99
CA HIS A 110 -17.89 -15.51 19.31
C HIS A 110 -17.32 -16.50 20.31
N VAL A 111 -18.22 -17.21 20.99
CA VAL A 111 -17.87 -18.38 21.78
C VAL A 111 -16.95 -19.21 20.89
N SER A 112 -15.74 -19.39 21.39
CA SER A 112 -14.73 -20.30 20.86
C SER A 112 -15.41 -21.61 20.51
N VAL A 113 -15.38 -22.01 19.24
CA VAL A 113 -15.66 -23.38 18.82
C VAL A 113 -14.33 -24.11 18.78
#